data_AF-A0A936PWM5-F1
#
_entry.id   AF-A0A936PWM5-F1
#
_cell.length_a   1.000
_cell.length_b   1.000
_cell.length_c   1.000
_cell.angle_alpha   90.00
_cell.angle_beta   90.00
_cell.angle_gamma   90.00
#
_symmetry.space_group_name_H-M   'P 1'
#
loop_
_entity.id
_entity.type
_entity.pdbx_description
1 polymer ?
#
loop_
_entity_poly.entity_id
_entity_poly.type
_entity_poly.pdbx_seq_one_letter_code
_entity_poly.pdbx_strand_id
1 'polypeptide(L)'
;MTHLNDTPDASPSRKKYKYTQQLVKIALDELTQDEVAKLCRVSQSIVSGWLHGRSRAYDHQLTELRKRFGHRLHRATFRVYLTIESPPAADTGRFDWEPYQDRHWTEERRSRGCAGGGGRRQEEPGAEGRVP
;
A
#
# COMPACT_ATOMS: atom_id res chain seq x y z
N MET A 1 3.52 50.55 -41.58
CA MET A 1 4.47 49.52 -41.12
C MET A 1 3.69 48.24 -40.85
N THR A 2 3.80 47.28 -41.76
CA THR A 2 3.53 45.82 -41.64
C THR A 2 2.59 45.30 -40.54
N HIS A 3 1.49 44.69 -40.98
CA HIS A 3 0.77 43.65 -40.25
C HIS A 3 1.72 42.48 -39.91
N LEU A 4 1.73 42.00 -38.66
CA LEU A 4 2.40 40.76 -38.25
C LEU A 4 1.47 39.91 -37.35
N ASN A 5 0.70 39.04 -38.01
CA ASN A 5 0.27 37.69 -37.62
C ASN A 5 0.25 37.29 -36.13
N ASP A 6 -0.89 37.49 -35.46
CA ASP A 6 -1.39 36.54 -34.45
C ASP A 6 -2.25 35.49 -35.15
N THR A 7 -1.63 34.54 -35.86
CA THR A 7 -2.30 33.30 -36.23
C THR A 7 -2.34 32.39 -34.99
N PRO A 8 -3.52 32.03 -34.44
CA PRO A 8 -3.62 30.90 -33.53
C PRO A 8 -3.44 29.59 -34.31
N ASP A 9 -2.27 29.38 -34.91
CA ASP A 9 -1.93 28.14 -35.58
C ASP A 9 -1.48 27.11 -34.55
N ALA A 10 -2.47 26.53 -33.89
CA ALA A 10 -2.43 25.14 -33.48
C ALA A 10 -3.88 24.74 -33.26
N SER A 11 -4.57 24.39 -34.36
CA SER A 11 -5.76 23.53 -34.28
C SER A 11 -5.50 22.46 -33.20
N PRO A 12 -6.41 22.23 -32.24
CA PRO A 12 -6.12 21.45 -31.03
C PRO A 12 -5.61 20.08 -31.46
N SER A 13 -4.28 19.98 -31.54
CA SER A 13 -3.66 18.86 -32.21
C SER A 13 -4.13 17.65 -31.44
N ARG A 14 -4.52 16.60 -32.15
CA ARG A 14 -5.10 15.40 -31.57
C ARG A 14 -4.00 14.65 -30.81
N LYS A 15 -3.48 15.25 -29.73
CA LYS A 15 -2.40 14.73 -28.91
C LYS A 15 -2.96 13.53 -28.19
N LYS A 16 -2.28 12.42 -28.39
CA LYS A 16 -2.55 11.19 -27.65
C LYS A 16 -1.94 11.35 -26.27
N TYR A 17 -2.71 11.01 -25.26
CA TYR A 17 -2.24 11.13 -23.89
C TYR A 17 -1.22 10.03 -23.58
N LYS A 18 -0.11 10.40 -22.93
CA LYS A 18 1.00 9.47 -22.66
C LYS A 18 0.61 8.38 -21.66
N TYR A 19 -0.17 8.74 -20.65
CA TYR A 19 -0.50 7.88 -19.50
C TYR A 19 -1.92 7.31 -19.56
N THR A 20 -2.49 7.13 -20.77
CA THR A 20 -3.85 6.59 -20.94
C THR A 20 -4.02 5.27 -20.22
N GLN A 21 -3.06 4.34 -20.38
CA GLN A 21 -3.15 3.01 -19.80
C GLN A 21 -3.23 3.05 -18.27
N GLN A 22 -2.37 3.85 -17.64
CA GLN A 22 -2.35 4.01 -16.18
C GLN A 22 -3.63 4.68 -15.68
N LEU A 23 -4.11 5.71 -16.38
CA LEU A 23 -5.35 6.39 -16.02
C LEU A 23 -6.57 5.46 -16.12
N VAL A 24 -6.66 4.65 -17.17
CA VAL A 24 -7.73 3.66 -17.34
C VAL A 24 -7.63 2.55 -16.29
N LYS A 25 -6.42 2.08 -15.97
CA LYS A 25 -6.22 1.07 -14.91
C LYS A 25 -6.71 1.58 -13.55
N ILE A 26 -6.34 2.80 -13.19
CA ILE A 26 -6.81 3.45 -11.95
C ILE A 26 -8.34 3.58 -11.94
N ALA A 27 -8.93 3.96 -13.08
CA ALA A 27 -10.37 4.11 -13.18
C ALA A 27 -11.11 2.77 -13.04
N LEU A 28 -10.55 1.67 -13.56
CA LEU A 28 -11.14 0.33 -13.43
C LEU A 28 -11.12 -0.22 -12.01
N ASP A 29 -10.30 0.34 -11.11
CA ASP A 29 -10.34 -0.03 -9.70
C ASP A 29 -11.66 0.40 -9.03
N GLU A 30 -12.29 1.49 -9.51
CA GLU A 30 -13.50 2.08 -8.91
C GLU A 30 -14.74 1.94 -9.80
N LEU A 31 -14.56 1.84 -11.11
CA LEU A 31 -15.63 1.80 -12.11
C LEU A 31 -15.54 0.55 -12.98
N THR A 32 -16.67 0.11 -13.47
CA THR A 32 -16.71 -0.95 -14.48
C THR A 32 -16.28 -0.44 -15.85
N GLN A 33 -15.82 -1.35 -16.71
CA GLN A 33 -15.35 -1.00 -18.05
C GLN A 33 -16.44 -0.31 -18.91
N ASP A 34 -17.70 -0.67 -18.71
CA ASP A 34 -18.84 -0.05 -19.40
C ASP A 34 -19.12 1.37 -18.91
N GLU A 35 -18.94 1.65 -17.62
CA GLU A 35 -19.09 2.99 -17.07
C GLU A 35 -17.97 3.91 -17.57
N VAL A 36 -16.73 3.40 -17.64
CA VAL A 36 -15.61 4.13 -18.24
C VAL A 36 -15.90 4.44 -19.72
N ALA A 37 -16.46 3.49 -20.47
CA ALA A 37 -16.86 3.68 -21.85
C ALA A 37 -17.93 4.78 -22.01
N LYS A 38 -18.94 4.79 -21.13
CA LYS A 38 -19.98 5.83 -21.08
C LYS A 38 -19.41 7.21 -20.75
N LEU A 39 -18.50 7.31 -19.78
CA LEU A 39 -17.86 8.57 -19.40
C LEU A 39 -17.03 9.17 -20.54
N CYS A 40 -16.31 8.33 -21.27
CA CYS A 40 -15.46 8.76 -22.39
C CYS A 40 -16.18 8.83 -23.74
N ARG A 41 -17.46 8.44 -23.81
CA ARG A 41 -18.25 8.35 -25.05
C ARG A 41 -17.58 7.49 -26.12
N VAL A 42 -17.04 6.34 -25.72
CA VAL A 42 -16.36 5.37 -26.60
C VAL A 42 -16.93 3.97 -26.41
N SER A 43 -16.57 3.03 -27.30
CA SER A 43 -16.94 1.62 -27.12
C SER A 43 -16.06 0.92 -26.08
N GLN A 44 -16.62 -0.09 -25.42
CA GLN A 44 -15.92 -0.92 -24.43
C GLN A 44 -14.69 -1.64 -25.02
N SER A 45 -14.71 -1.97 -26.32
CA SER A 45 -13.57 -2.53 -27.07
C SER A 45 -12.40 -1.54 -27.20
N ILE A 46 -12.66 -0.24 -27.32
CA ILE A 46 -11.61 0.78 -27.35
C ILE A 46 -10.98 0.92 -25.96
N VAL A 47 -11.80 0.90 -24.90
CA VAL A 47 -11.34 0.92 -23.50
C VAL A 47 -10.44 -0.30 -23.21
N SER A 48 -10.80 -1.48 -23.71
CA SER A 48 -9.92 -2.66 -23.59
C SER A 48 -8.61 -2.45 -24.33
N GLY A 49 -8.64 -1.85 -25.53
CA GLY A 49 -7.44 -1.47 -26.27
C GLY A 49 -6.52 -0.53 -25.48
N TRP A 50 -7.08 0.41 -24.72
CA TRP A 50 -6.36 1.34 -23.86
C TRP A 50 -5.76 0.66 -22.63
N LEU A 51 -6.49 -0.26 -22.00
CA LEU A 51 -6.02 -1.04 -20.85
C LEU A 51 -4.79 -1.88 -21.20
N HIS A 52 -4.79 -2.47 -22.39
CA HIS A 52 -3.68 -3.28 -22.90
C HIS A 52 -2.59 -2.45 -23.59
N GLY A 53 -2.78 -1.13 -23.73
CA GLY A 53 -1.80 -0.24 -24.35
C GLY A 53 -1.67 -0.36 -25.87
N ARG A 54 -2.59 -1.04 -26.56
CA ARG A 54 -2.60 -1.17 -28.04
C ARG A 54 -2.89 0.16 -28.72
N SER A 55 -3.71 0.99 -28.10
CA SER A 55 -4.02 2.33 -28.58
C SER A 55 -4.01 3.32 -27.41
N ARG A 56 -3.74 4.59 -27.73
CA ARG A 56 -3.79 5.69 -26.75
C ARG A 56 -4.96 6.59 -27.09
N ALA A 57 -5.65 7.02 -26.05
CA ALA A 57 -6.79 7.93 -26.17
C ALA A 57 -6.29 9.34 -26.49
N TYR A 58 -7.16 10.11 -27.14
CA TYR A 58 -6.93 11.54 -27.30
C TYR A 58 -7.23 12.29 -26.02
N ASP A 59 -6.57 13.43 -25.81
CA ASP A 59 -6.73 14.24 -24.60
C ASP A 59 -8.20 14.61 -24.32
N HIS A 60 -8.96 14.97 -25.37
CA HIS A 60 -10.37 15.34 -25.24
C HIS A 60 -11.24 14.22 -24.65
N GLN A 61 -10.98 12.96 -25.02
CA GLN A 61 -11.73 11.79 -24.53
C GLN A 61 -11.45 11.51 -23.06
N LEU A 62 -10.23 11.80 -22.60
CA LEU A 62 -9.80 11.56 -21.23
C LEU A 62 -10.09 12.72 -20.28
N THR A 63 -10.62 13.84 -20.76
CA THR A 63 -10.87 15.03 -19.93
C THR A 63 -11.66 14.70 -18.66
N GLU A 64 -12.74 13.94 -18.78
CA GLU A 64 -13.59 13.58 -17.65
C GLU A 64 -12.93 12.56 -16.69
N LEU A 65 -12.23 11.56 -17.24
CA LEU A 65 -11.43 10.63 -16.44
C LEU A 65 -10.31 11.34 -15.68
N ARG A 66 -9.65 12.30 -16.32
CA ARG A 66 -8.52 13.04 -15.75
C ARG A 66 -8.97 14.01 -14.66
N LYS A 67 -10.16 14.62 -14.79
CA LYS A 67 -10.76 15.41 -13.71
C LYS A 67 -11.00 14.57 -12.45
N ARG A 68 -11.50 13.34 -12.60
CA ARG A 68 -11.79 12.45 -11.46
C ARG A 68 -10.53 11.79 -10.89
N PHE A 69 -9.71 11.19 -11.74
CA PHE A 69 -8.62 10.29 -11.33
C PHE A 69 -7.22 10.88 -11.50
N GLY A 70 -7.08 12.10 -12.04
CA GLY A 70 -5.78 12.71 -12.29
C GLY A 70 -4.92 12.86 -11.03
N HIS A 71 -5.56 13.08 -9.88
CA HIS A 71 -4.87 13.17 -8.58
C HIS A 71 -4.21 11.86 -8.16
N ARG A 72 -4.76 10.69 -8.55
CA ARG A 72 -4.15 9.37 -8.28
C ARG A 72 -2.96 9.09 -9.19
N LEU A 73 -3.03 9.55 -10.44
CA LEU A 73 -1.96 9.36 -11.41
C LEU A 73 -0.64 10.04 -11.00
N HIS A 74 -0.72 11.16 -10.28
CA HIS A 74 0.45 11.94 -9.86
C HIS A 74 1.01 11.51 -8.50
N ARG A 75 0.46 10.46 -7.86
CA ARG A 75 1.00 9.96 -6.60
C ARG A 75 2.32 9.24 -6.88
N ALA A 76 3.44 9.90 -6.59
CA ALA A 76 4.74 9.26 -6.55
C ALA A 76 4.73 8.18 -5.47
N THR A 77 4.76 6.91 -5.88
CA THR A 77 4.95 5.79 -4.95
C THR A 77 6.45 5.56 -4.79
N PHE A 78 6.94 5.57 -3.55
CA PHE A 78 8.30 5.17 -3.25
C PHE A 78 8.30 3.70 -2.82
N ARG A 79 9.40 2.99 -3.12
CA ARG A 79 9.61 1.61 -2.64
C ARG A 79 10.56 1.67 -1.46
N VAL A 80 10.12 1.17 -0.31
CA VAL A 80 11.00 0.97 0.85
C VAL A 80 11.68 -0.38 0.69
N TYR A 81 13.00 -0.37 0.60
CA TYR A 81 13.80 -1.60 0.60
C TYR A 81 14.41 -1.77 1.98
N LEU A 82 14.16 -2.92 2.61
CA LEU A 82 14.90 -3.36 3.78
C LEU A 82 16.11 -4.15 3.30
N THR A 83 17.31 -3.64 3.56
CA THR A 83 18.56 -4.38 3.31
C THR A 83 19.02 -4.95 4.64
N ILE A 84 19.06 -6.28 4.74
CA ILE A 84 19.68 -6.97 5.87
C ILE A 84 21.13 -7.18 5.47
N GLU A 85 22.05 -6.45 6.10
CA GLU A 85 23.47 -6.70 5.92
C GLU A 85 23.79 -8.10 6.47
N SER A 86 24.34 -8.97 5.62
CA SER A 86 24.95 -10.20 6.10
C SER A 86 26.15 -9.80 6.95
N PRO A 87 26.27 -10.30 8.20
CA PRO A 87 27.44 -9.98 9.01
C PRO A 87 28.70 -10.32 8.22
N PRO A 88 29.70 -9.43 8.19
CA PRO A 88 30.91 -9.65 7.41
C PRO A 88 31.48 -11.01 7.79
N ALA A 89 31.78 -11.83 6.77
CA ALA A 89 32.30 -13.17 6.95
C ALA A 89 33.49 -13.11 7.91
N ALA A 90 33.27 -13.66 9.11
CA ALA A 90 34.17 -13.75 10.24
C ALA A 90 35.63 -13.35 9.94
N ASP A 91 35.99 -12.10 10.24
CA ASP A 91 37.33 -11.88 10.76
C ASP A 91 37.37 -12.60 12.11
N THR A 92 38.33 -13.49 12.25
CA THR A 92 38.43 -14.46 13.34
C THR A 92 38.99 -13.77 14.57
N GLY A 93 38.27 -12.75 15.06
CA GLY A 93 38.59 -11.99 16.26
C GLY A 93 37.53 -12.23 17.33
N ARG A 94 37.63 -13.40 17.97
CA ARG A 94 37.00 -13.80 19.24
C ARG A 94 36.06 -12.75 19.86
N PHE A 95 34.77 -12.87 19.57
CA PHE A 95 33.71 -12.18 20.30
C PHE A 95 32.99 -13.22 21.16
N ASP A 96 33.47 -13.39 22.40
CA ASP A 96 32.82 -14.25 23.39
C ASP A 96 31.48 -13.58 23.78
N TRP A 97 30.39 -14.09 23.22
CA TRP A 97 29.07 -13.81 23.78
C TRP A 97 29.00 -14.57 25.11
N GLU A 98 29.13 -13.87 26.23
CA GLU A 98 28.55 -14.43 27.45
C GLU A 98 27.04 -14.28 27.32
N PRO A 99 26.24 -15.33 27.62
CA PRO A 99 24.82 -15.18 27.75
C PRO A 99 24.56 -14.10 28.80
N TYR A 100 23.77 -13.09 28.44
CA TYR A 100 23.16 -12.18 29.38
C TYR A 100 22.32 -13.02 30.36
N GLN A 101 22.98 -13.51 31.42
CA GLN A 101 22.29 -14.09 32.55
C GLN A 101 21.52 -12.95 33.21
N ASP A 102 20.20 -13.12 33.25
CA ASP A 102 19.30 -12.44 34.16
C ASP A 102 19.95 -12.27 35.53
N ARG A 103 20.58 -11.11 35.76
CA ARG A 103 21.07 -10.72 37.06
C ARG A 103 20.16 -9.63 37.59
N HIS A 104 19.48 -10.00 38.67
CA HIS A 104 18.75 -9.18 39.64
C HIS A 104 17.24 -9.03 39.44
N TRP A 105 16.50 -10.11 39.72
CA TRP A 105 15.29 -9.96 40.53
C TRP A 105 15.10 -11.11 41.53
N THR A 106 15.96 -11.12 42.55
CA THR A 106 15.67 -11.74 43.84
C THR A 106 16.19 -10.81 44.92
N GLU A 107 15.32 -10.43 45.85
CA GLU A 107 15.56 -10.06 47.26
C GLU A 107 14.84 -8.76 47.72
N GLU A 108 13.51 -8.77 47.78
CA GLU A 108 12.80 -7.97 48.80
C GLU A 108 11.53 -8.67 49.31
N ARG A 109 11.72 -9.86 49.90
CA ARG A 109 10.73 -10.49 50.79
C ARG A 109 11.40 -11.10 52.01
N ARG A 110 12.07 -10.25 52.79
CA ARG A 110 12.25 -10.50 54.22
C ARG A 110 12.41 -9.18 54.95
N SER A 111 11.29 -8.61 55.38
CA SER A 111 11.10 -8.07 56.74
C SER A 111 9.87 -7.18 56.79
N ARG A 112 8.73 -7.80 57.11
CA ARG A 112 7.67 -7.23 57.95
C ARG A 112 6.72 -8.38 58.28
N GLY A 113 6.84 -8.87 59.52
CA GLY A 113 5.91 -9.83 60.07
C GLY A 113 4.48 -9.26 60.11
N CYS A 114 3.50 -10.16 60.12
CA CYS A 114 2.46 -10.24 61.14
C CYS A 114 1.38 -11.24 60.69
N ALA A 115 1.30 -12.32 61.47
CA ALA A 115 0.10 -12.98 61.99
C ALA A 115 -1.13 -13.26 61.09
N GLY A 116 -1.55 -14.53 61.15
CA GLY A 116 -2.94 -14.99 60.94
C GLY A 116 -3.20 -15.46 59.51
N GLY A 117 -3.56 -16.71 59.22
CA GLY A 117 -4.30 -17.68 60.03
C GLY A 117 -5.68 -17.89 59.42
N GLY A 118 -5.84 -18.98 58.66
CA GLY A 118 -7.13 -19.63 58.42
C GLY A 118 -7.83 -19.33 57.09
N GLY A 119 -8.33 -20.39 56.45
CA GLY A 119 -9.43 -20.27 55.49
C GLY A 119 -9.37 -21.25 54.32
N ARG A 120 -9.92 -22.45 54.51
CA ARG A 120 -10.17 -23.47 53.47
C ARG A 120 -11.00 -22.90 52.31
N ARG A 121 -10.74 -23.39 51.09
CA ARG A 121 -11.81 -23.73 50.14
C ARG A 121 -11.31 -24.72 49.08
N GLN A 122 -11.59 -26.01 49.30
CA GLN A 122 -11.83 -26.95 48.20
C GLN A 122 -13.28 -26.77 47.79
N GLU A 123 -13.57 -26.50 46.52
CA GLU A 123 -14.78 -26.94 45.80
C GLU A 123 -14.47 -26.88 44.28
N GLU A 124 -14.08 -28.02 43.71
CA GLU A 124 -14.41 -28.41 42.32
C GLU A 124 -15.94 -28.62 42.26
N PRO A 125 -16.65 -28.26 41.17
CA PRO A 125 -16.79 -29.23 40.08
C PRO A 125 -17.05 -28.66 38.67
N GLY A 126 -16.57 -29.42 37.67
CA GLY A 126 -17.41 -29.95 36.59
C GLY A 126 -17.70 -29.07 35.38
N ALA A 127 -17.23 -29.51 34.20
CA ALA A 127 -18.06 -29.67 33.01
C ALA A 127 -17.30 -30.41 31.90
N GLU A 128 -17.91 -31.50 31.42
CA GLU A 128 -18.12 -31.86 29.99
C GLU A 128 -16.85 -31.90 29.08
N GLY A 129 -16.44 -33.01 28.47
CA GLY A 129 -17.20 -34.04 27.79
C GLY A 129 -16.82 -34.07 26.30
N ARG A 130 -16.72 -35.27 25.71
CA ARG A 130 -16.67 -35.59 24.25
C ARG A 130 -15.35 -35.27 23.51
N VAL A 131 -14.81 -36.01 22.54
CA VAL A 131 -15.21 -37.08 21.58
C VAL A 131 -13.88 -37.62 20.97
N PRO A 132 -13.87 -38.48 19.95
CA PRO A 132 -14.27 -39.90 19.84
C PRO A 132 -13.15 -40.89 20.19
#